data_AF-A0A660ME69-F1
#
_entry.id   AF-A0A660ME69-F1
#
_cell.length_a   1.000
_cell.length_b   1.000
_cell.length_c   1.000
_cell.angle_alpha   90.00
_cell.angle_beta   90.00
_cell.angle_gamma   90.00
#
_symmetry.space_group_name_H-M   'P 1'
#
loop_
_entity.id
_entity.type
_entity.pdbx_description
1 polymer ?
#
loop_
_entity_poly.entity_id
_entity_poly.type
_entity_poly.pdbx_seq_one_letter_code
_entity_poly.pdbx_strand_id
1 'polypeptide(L)'
;AQNRLRRSGTSHLIAISGLHLALIAGLIYLLLRHLTATLPPRWRGGVQPHTIALQATLLCALAYALLTGAAAPVLRAWLMLAVLTLCWHWPGLGGGRQALKLAALAILLANPWQLGAAGAWLSFAAVAVILYSAPLWRQLRSLWQWPVLQTLITLALLPIGWALFGGISLVSLAANLVLIPWLAPVLAASLLALICPPLAPAASWLLDTFLHALAGFAAPAWAYWQPAFQPGTGAALCATMAVICALARLRGREFPLQTETVASPWPQRLLTLPLAWAALALGISLAAVLLPPPDYHAPNGSAVYYHGSKTLVVNAGLRHRNLGRDDAARYLLPELRRHARRPDAIVLTGKGLRQTSALITLLTAYPQTPVYSTLPLPNLPFAVTYCPADNAAGLVFTKTATGCTARFGEVVLP
;
A
#
# COMPACT_ATOMS: atom_id res chain seq x y z
N ALA A 1 -3.15 -16.22 6.72
CA ALA A 1 -2.63 -15.83 5.39
C ALA A 1 -2.20 -14.36 5.31
N GLN A 2 -3.08 -13.38 5.57
CA GLN A 2 -2.79 -11.94 5.37
C GLN A 2 -1.57 -11.39 6.15
N ASN A 3 -1.30 -11.86 7.37
CA ASN A 3 -0.09 -11.44 8.11
C ASN A 3 1.20 -11.98 7.49
N ARG A 4 1.20 -13.21 6.94
CA ARG A 4 2.37 -13.75 6.24
C ARG A 4 2.67 -12.93 4.97
N LEU A 5 1.62 -12.55 4.25
CA LEU A 5 1.68 -11.70 3.07
C LEU A 5 2.21 -10.28 3.32
N ARG A 6 1.79 -9.66 4.43
CA ARG A 6 2.36 -8.38 4.87
C ARG A 6 3.83 -8.54 5.22
N ARG A 7 4.21 -9.65 5.85
CA ARG A 7 5.60 -9.91 6.28
C ARG A 7 6.55 -10.13 5.11
N SER A 8 6.14 -10.85 4.08
CA SER A 8 6.93 -11.03 2.85
C SER A 8 6.93 -9.79 1.94
N GLY A 9 6.07 -8.80 2.18
CA GLY A 9 5.90 -7.64 1.28
C GLY A 9 5.17 -7.97 -0.02
N THR A 10 4.67 -9.19 -0.15
CA THR A 10 4.03 -9.74 -1.36
C THR A 10 2.51 -9.74 -1.24
N SER A 11 1.92 -8.91 -0.38
CA SER A 11 0.47 -8.76 -0.24
C SER A 11 -0.23 -8.48 -1.57
N HIS A 12 0.45 -7.78 -2.47
CA HIS A 12 0.00 -7.49 -3.83
C HIS A 12 0.12 -8.68 -4.82
N LEU A 13 0.81 -9.75 -4.45
CA LEU A 13 0.94 -10.98 -5.26
C LEU A 13 -0.18 -11.98 -4.98
N ILE A 14 -0.86 -11.92 -3.83
CA ILE A 14 -2.04 -12.77 -3.55
C ILE A 14 -3.37 -12.01 -3.72
N ALA A 15 -3.40 -10.71 -3.40
CA ALA A 15 -4.55 -9.90 -3.81
C ALA A 15 -4.49 -9.73 -5.34
N ILE A 16 -5.57 -10.10 -6.05
CA ILE A 16 -5.67 -9.91 -7.50
C ILE A 16 -5.29 -8.46 -7.81
N SER A 17 -4.14 -8.28 -8.45
CA SER A 17 -3.50 -6.97 -8.60
C SER A 17 -3.33 -6.61 -10.07
N GLY A 18 -3.04 -5.33 -10.31
CA GLY A 18 -2.73 -4.85 -11.66
C GLY A 18 -1.56 -5.59 -12.32
N LEU A 19 -0.64 -6.16 -11.54
CA LEU A 19 0.46 -6.98 -12.05
C LEU A 19 -0.04 -8.28 -12.70
N HIS A 20 -1.04 -8.94 -12.10
CA HIS A 20 -1.62 -10.17 -12.66
C HIS A 20 -2.22 -9.88 -14.04
N LEU A 21 -2.97 -8.78 -14.14
CA LEU A 21 -3.51 -8.32 -15.40
C LEU A 21 -2.40 -8.00 -16.41
N ALA A 22 -1.36 -7.29 -16.00
CA ALA A 22 -0.25 -6.92 -16.89
C ALA A 22 0.49 -8.15 -17.43
N LEU A 23 0.73 -9.17 -16.58
CA LEU A 23 1.36 -10.42 -16.99
C LEU A 23 0.46 -11.22 -17.95
N ILE A 24 -0.83 -11.35 -17.64
CA ILE A 24 -1.79 -12.06 -18.49
C ILE A 24 -1.97 -11.34 -19.83
N ALA A 25 -2.15 -10.01 -19.80
CA ALA A 25 -2.24 -9.20 -21.02
C ALA A 25 -0.96 -9.31 -21.85
N GLY A 26 0.22 -9.29 -21.23
CA GLY A 26 1.50 -9.50 -21.92
C GLY A 26 1.60 -10.86 -22.59
N LEU A 27 1.19 -11.93 -21.90
CA LEU A 27 1.19 -13.29 -22.45
C LEU A 27 0.20 -13.43 -23.62
N ILE A 28 -1.01 -12.91 -23.47
CA ILE A 28 -2.04 -12.88 -24.51
C ILE A 28 -1.54 -12.10 -25.72
N TYR A 29 -0.93 -10.94 -25.52
CA TYR A 29 -0.36 -10.13 -26.58
C TYR A 29 0.74 -10.86 -27.34
N LEU A 30 1.68 -11.52 -26.64
CA LEU A 30 2.74 -12.29 -27.29
C LEU A 30 2.17 -13.44 -28.12
N LEU A 31 1.23 -14.20 -27.55
CA LEU A 31 0.56 -15.31 -28.25
C LEU A 31 -0.18 -14.81 -29.49
N LEU A 32 -1.02 -13.79 -29.34
CA LEU A 32 -1.78 -13.21 -30.44
C LEU A 32 -0.88 -12.60 -31.50
N ARG A 33 0.22 -11.93 -31.12
CA ARG A 33 1.20 -11.40 -32.06
C ARG A 33 1.84 -12.49 -32.90
N HIS A 34 2.20 -13.62 -32.30
CA HIS A 34 2.75 -14.77 -33.04
C HIS A 34 1.71 -15.35 -34.00
N LEU A 35 0.48 -15.55 -33.53
CA LEU A 35 -0.62 -16.06 -34.36
C LEU A 35 -0.94 -15.11 -35.53
N THR A 36 -1.06 -13.80 -35.27
CA THR A 36 -1.36 -12.80 -36.31
C THR A 36 -0.20 -12.60 -37.29
N ALA A 37 1.05 -12.80 -36.85
CA ALA A 37 2.19 -12.79 -37.75
C ALA A 37 2.18 -13.98 -38.72
N THR A 38 1.71 -15.15 -38.28
CA THR A 38 1.60 -16.37 -39.12
C THR A 38 0.42 -16.37 -40.09
N LEU A 39 -0.62 -15.56 -39.85
CA LEU A 39 -1.80 -15.50 -40.73
C LEU A 39 -1.43 -14.94 -42.12
N PRO A 40 -1.97 -15.45 -43.24
CA PRO A 40 -1.66 -14.91 -44.57
C PRO A 40 -2.07 -13.43 -44.68
N PRO A 41 -1.29 -12.57 -45.37
CA PRO A 41 -1.58 -11.13 -45.51
C PRO A 41 -3.00 -10.82 -46.03
N ARG A 42 -3.54 -11.74 -46.84
CA ARG A 42 -4.89 -11.69 -47.43
C ARG A 42 -6.00 -11.60 -46.39
N TRP A 43 -5.81 -12.23 -45.23
CA TRP A 43 -6.77 -12.29 -44.13
C TRP A 43 -6.63 -11.12 -43.15
N ARG A 44 -5.56 -10.31 -43.30
CA ARG A 44 -5.25 -9.20 -42.37
C ARG A 44 -5.88 -7.87 -42.79
N GLY A 45 -6.52 -7.80 -43.97
CA GLY A 45 -7.18 -6.59 -44.45
C GLY A 45 -6.28 -5.34 -44.50
N GLY A 46 -4.96 -5.51 -44.66
CA GLY A 46 -3.98 -4.41 -44.65
C GLY A 46 -3.59 -3.87 -43.27
N VAL A 47 -4.15 -4.41 -42.18
CA VAL A 47 -3.84 -3.96 -40.80
C VAL A 47 -2.56 -4.65 -40.30
N GLN A 48 -1.70 -3.88 -39.62
CA GLN A 48 -0.49 -4.43 -39.04
C GLN A 48 -0.82 -5.47 -37.95
N PRO A 49 -0.10 -6.61 -37.91
CA PRO A 49 -0.39 -7.71 -36.97
C PRO A 49 -0.29 -7.29 -35.49
N HIS A 50 0.53 -6.27 -35.22
CA HIS A 50 0.67 -5.65 -33.90
C HIS A 50 -0.64 -5.02 -33.41
N THR A 51 -1.32 -4.27 -34.27
CA THR A 51 -2.53 -3.52 -33.92
C THR A 51 -3.69 -4.45 -33.58
N ILE A 52 -3.85 -5.51 -34.38
CA ILE A 52 -4.86 -6.56 -34.14
C ILE A 52 -4.59 -7.25 -32.80
N ALA A 53 -3.34 -7.66 -32.56
CA ALA A 53 -2.96 -8.32 -31.30
C ALA A 53 -3.20 -7.41 -30.09
N LEU A 54 -2.90 -6.11 -30.20
CA LEU A 54 -3.09 -5.14 -29.13
C LEU A 54 -4.58 -4.95 -28.77
N GLN A 55 -5.45 -4.79 -29.77
CA GLN A 55 -6.89 -4.61 -29.55
C GLN A 55 -7.55 -5.88 -28.98
N ALA A 56 -7.21 -7.05 -29.53
CA ALA A 56 -7.67 -8.32 -29.01
C ALA A 56 -7.18 -8.56 -27.58
N THR A 57 -5.94 -8.18 -27.27
CA THR A 57 -5.42 -8.23 -25.88
C THR A 57 -6.22 -7.34 -24.95
N LEU A 58 -6.57 -6.13 -25.37
CA LEU A 58 -7.34 -5.19 -24.54
C LEU A 58 -8.72 -5.76 -24.19
N LEU A 59 -9.38 -6.39 -25.16
CA LEU A 59 -10.67 -7.07 -24.98
C LEU A 59 -10.55 -8.29 -24.05
N CYS A 60 -9.57 -9.17 -24.28
CA CYS A 60 -9.34 -10.32 -23.42
C CYS A 60 -8.96 -9.91 -21.98
N ALA A 61 -8.17 -8.86 -21.82
CA ALA A 61 -7.81 -8.30 -20.53
C ALA A 61 -9.05 -7.72 -19.81
N LEU A 62 -9.99 -7.11 -20.53
CA LEU A 62 -11.26 -6.66 -19.95
C LEU A 62 -12.10 -7.85 -19.47
N ALA A 63 -12.23 -8.89 -20.30
CA ALA A 63 -12.95 -10.10 -19.92
C ALA A 63 -12.35 -10.73 -18.65
N TYR A 64 -11.03 -10.85 -18.56
CA TYR A 64 -10.35 -11.30 -17.35
C TYR A 64 -10.61 -10.39 -16.14
N ALA A 65 -10.61 -9.07 -16.33
CA ALA A 65 -10.92 -8.12 -15.27
C ALA A 65 -12.35 -8.29 -14.72
N LEU A 66 -13.31 -8.57 -15.59
CA LEU A 66 -14.70 -8.85 -15.20
C LEU A 66 -14.84 -10.21 -14.52
N LEU A 67 -14.20 -11.26 -15.05
CA LEU A 67 -14.20 -12.61 -14.47
C LEU A 67 -13.63 -12.65 -13.05
N THR A 68 -12.64 -11.80 -12.77
CA THR A 68 -12.03 -11.68 -11.43
C THR A 68 -12.83 -10.82 -10.45
N GLY A 69 -14.08 -10.49 -10.77
CA GLY A 69 -14.98 -9.72 -9.91
C GLY A 69 -14.74 -8.21 -9.99
N ALA A 70 -14.16 -7.71 -11.09
CA ALA A 70 -13.94 -6.28 -11.34
C ALA A 70 -13.20 -5.57 -10.19
N ALA A 71 -12.21 -6.25 -9.61
CA ALA A 71 -11.44 -5.68 -8.51
C ALA A 71 -10.81 -4.34 -8.91
N ALA A 72 -10.96 -3.32 -8.06
CA ALA A 72 -10.45 -1.96 -8.31
C ALA A 72 -8.99 -1.88 -8.82
N PRO A 73 -7.99 -2.63 -8.29
CA PRO A 73 -6.63 -2.60 -8.82
C PRO A 73 -6.50 -3.16 -10.25
N VAL A 74 -7.35 -4.13 -10.62
CA VAL A 74 -7.36 -4.74 -11.96
C VAL A 74 -7.96 -3.76 -12.98
N LEU A 75 -9.10 -3.14 -12.64
CA LEU A 75 -9.71 -2.13 -13.51
C LEU A 75 -8.78 -0.93 -13.76
N ARG A 76 -8.05 -0.47 -12.73
CA ARG A 76 -7.04 0.59 -12.92
C ARG A 76 -5.95 0.18 -13.90
N ALA A 77 -5.41 -1.03 -13.77
CA ALA A 77 -4.40 -1.52 -14.69
C ALA A 77 -4.93 -1.68 -16.11
N TRP A 78 -6.18 -2.13 -16.26
CA TRP A 78 -6.85 -2.22 -17.56
C TRP A 78 -7.03 -0.83 -18.19
N LEU A 79 -7.48 0.16 -17.42
CA LEU A 79 -7.61 1.55 -17.89
C LEU A 79 -6.26 2.16 -18.28
N MET A 80 -5.21 1.93 -17.48
CA MET A 80 -3.85 2.36 -17.82
C MET A 80 -3.36 1.71 -19.12
N LEU A 81 -3.66 0.42 -19.33
CA LEU A 81 -3.38 -0.27 -20.59
C LEU A 81 -4.18 0.34 -21.74
N ALA A 82 -5.49 0.53 -21.57
CA ALA A 82 -6.38 1.12 -22.58
C ALA A 82 -5.88 2.50 -23.04
N VAL A 83 -5.54 3.39 -22.10
CA VAL A 83 -5.02 4.71 -22.42
C VAL A 83 -3.63 4.64 -23.09
N LEU A 84 -2.78 3.71 -22.68
CA LEU A 84 -1.51 3.47 -23.37
C LEU A 84 -1.73 3.01 -24.82
N THR A 85 -2.69 2.10 -25.06
CA THR A 85 -3.06 1.71 -26.41
C THR A 85 -3.64 2.87 -27.21
N LEU A 86 -4.37 3.78 -26.57
CA LEU A 86 -4.89 5.00 -27.21
C LEU A 86 -3.77 5.91 -27.70
N CYS A 87 -2.78 6.18 -26.85
CA CYS A 87 -1.60 6.96 -27.21
C CYS A 87 -0.77 6.30 -28.32
N TRP A 88 -0.79 4.96 -28.42
CA TRP A 88 -0.18 4.27 -29.55
C TRP A 88 -0.87 4.61 -30.88
N HIS A 89 -2.21 4.58 -30.92
CA HIS A 89 -2.97 4.85 -32.14
C HIS A 89 -2.95 6.33 -32.54
N TRP A 90 -2.81 7.23 -31.56
CA TRP A 90 -2.66 8.66 -31.79
C TRP A 90 -1.35 9.18 -31.21
N PRO A 91 -0.24 9.08 -31.97
CA PRO A 91 1.08 9.55 -31.54
C PRO A 91 1.11 11.02 -31.10
N GLY A 92 0.19 11.85 -31.60
CA GLY A 92 0.02 13.25 -31.18
C GLY A 92 -0.37 13.42 -29.71
N LEU A 93 -0.92 12.38 -29.06
CA LEU A 93 -1.19 12.36 -27.62
C LEU A 93 0.07 12.10 -26.78
N GLY A 94 1.23 11.85 -27.39
CA GLY A 94 2.50 11.64 -26.69
C GLY A 94 2.75 10.19 -26.22
N GLY A 95 3.88 9.98 -25.54
CA GLY A 95 4.32 8.65 -25.10
C GLY A 95 3.73 8.18 -23.76
N GLY A 96 4.32 7.12 -23.18
CA GLY A 96 3.82 6.48 -21.95
C GLY A 96 3.67 7.40 -20.73
N ARG A 97 4.46 8.48 -20.65
CA ARG A 97 4.31 9.51 -19.59
C ARG A 97 3.00 10.27 -19.71
N GLN A 98 2.59 10.62 -20.93
CA GLN A 98 1.34 11.32 -21.17
C GLN A 98 0.15 10.38 -21.02
N ALA A 99 0.30 9.11 -21.43
CA ALA A 99 -0.67 8.06 -21.15
C ALA A 99 -0.95 7.91 -19.64
N LEU A 100 0.07 7.97 -18.78
CA LEU A 100 -0.13 7.92 -17.32
C LEU A 100 -0.98 9.09 -16.79
N LYS A 101 -0.77 10.30 -17.31
CA LYS A 101 -1.55 11.48 -16.93
C LYS A 101 -3.00 11.38 -17.41
N LEU A 102 -3.19 10.96 -18.66
CA LEU A 102 -4.53 10.73 -19.22
C LEU A 102 -5.27 9.63 -18.46
N ALA A 103 -4.58 8.56 -18.06
CA ALA A 103 -5.16 7.50 -17.24
C ALA A 103 -5.53 8.02 -15.84
N ALA A 104 -4.71 8.88 -15.23
CA ALA A 104 -5.06 9.54 -13.98
C ALA A 104 -6.32 10.39 -14.12
N LEU A 105 -6.40 11.22 -15.16
CA LEU A 105 -7.58 12.04 -15.45
C LEU A 105 -8.83 11.17 -15.65
N ALA A 106 -8.75 10.14 -16.50
CA ALA A 106 -9.87 9.24 -16.78
C ALA A 106 -10.36 8.51 -15.51
N ILE A 107 -9.45 8.02 -14.66
CA ILE A 107 -9.81 7.34 -13.41
C ILE A 107 -10.47 8.31 -12.42
N LEU A 108 -9.99 9.56 -12.35
CA LEU A 108 -10.56 10.57 -11.46
C LEU A 108 -11.93 11.07 -11.93
N LEU A 109 -12.12 11.22 -13.24
CA LEU A 109 -13.42 11.55 -13.82
C LEU A 109 -14.45 10.43 -13.58
N ALA A 110 -14.02 9.16 -13.66
CA ALA A 110 -14.88 8.02 -13.39
C ALA A 110 -15.20 7.88 -11.90
N ASN A 111 -14.23 8.12 -11.02
CA ASN A 111 -14.43 8.03 -9.58
C ASN A 111 -13.46 8.96 -8.80
N PRO A 112 -13.93 10.11 -8.27
CA PRO A 112 -13.08 11.06 -7.56
C PRO A 112 -12.55 10.51 -6.23
N TRP A 113 -13.23 9.52 -5.62
CA TRP A 113 -12.80 8.90 -4.37
C TRP A 113 -11.47 8.16 -4.49
N GLN A 114 -11.01 7.87 -5.71
CA GLN A 114 -9.70 7.27 -5.96
C GLN A 114 -8.54 8.18 -5.52
N LEU A 115 -8.76 9.49 -5.33
CA LEU A 115 -7.77 10.39 -4.73
C LEU A 115 -7.41 10.01 -3.30
N GLY A 116 -8.35 9.46 -2.53
CA GLY A 116 -8.11 9.01 -1.15
C GLY A 116 -7.70 7.53 -1.05
N ALA A 117 -7.70 6.81 -2.17
CA ALA A 117 -7.47 5.36 -2.16
C ALA A 117 -5.98 5.04 -2.15
N ALA A 118 -5.48 4.48 -1.04
CA ALA A 118 -4.09 4.04 -0.90
C ALA A 118 -3.62 3.12 -2.04
N GLY A 119 -4.49 2.24 -2.54
CA GLY A 119 -4.18 1.36 -3.67
C GLY A 119 -3.97 2.12 -4.99
N ALA A 120 -4.65 3.25 -5.19
CA ALA A 120 -4.45 4.09 -6.37
C ALA A 120 -3.07 4.73 -6.30
N TRP A 121 -2.69 5.32 -5.15
CA TRP A 121 -1.37 5.92 -4.95
C TRP A 121 -0.24 4.95 -5.28
N LEU A 122 -0.31 3.73 -4.75
CA LEU A 122 0.68 2.68 -5.02
C LEU A 122 0.75 2.29 -6.51
N SER A 123 -0.41 2.20 -7.18
CA SER A 123 -0.46 1.82 -8.61
C SER A 123 0.18 2.88 -9.50
N PHE A 124 -0.20 4.15 -9.32
CA PHE A 124 0.34 5.26 -10.10
C PHE A 124 1.81 5.50 -9.80
N ALA A 125 2.24 5.42 -8.54
CA ALA A 125 3.64 5.54 -8.16
C ALA A 125 4.49 4.42 -8.78
N ALA A 126 4.02 3.17 -8.78
CA ALA A 126 4.73 2.06 -9.39
C ALA A 126 4.95 2.27 -10.90
N VAL A 127 3.88 2.63 -11.63
CA VAL A 127 3.98 2.88 -13.08
C VAL A 127 4.83 4.11 -13.38
N ALA A 128 4.73 5.18 -12.58
CA ALA A 128 5.61 6.34 -12.71
C ALA A 128 7.08 5.94 -12.56
N VAL A 129 7.42 5.16 -11.52
CA VAL A 129 8.79 4.68 -11.30
C VAL A 129 9.27 3.85 -12.48
N ILE A 130 8.47 2.92 -13.01
CA ILE A 130 8.82 2.13 -14.20
C ILE A 130 9.15 3.03 -15.40
N LEU A 131 8.29 4.02 -15.68
CA LEU A 131 8.44 4.92 -16.84
C LEU A 131 9.62 5.89 -16.70
N TYR A 132 9.85 6.44 -15.51
CA TYR A 132 10.93 7.40 -15.27
C TYR A 132 12.28 6.73 -15.03
N SER A 133 12.30 5.51 -14.51
CA SER A 133 13.52 4.71 -14.39
C SER A 133 13.92 4.00 -15.68
N ALA A 134 13.02 3.89 -16.67
CA ALA A 134 13.25 3.17 -17.94
C ALA A 134 14.65 3.34 -18.53
N PRO A 135 15.20 4.56 -18.67
CA PRO A 135 16.48 4.73 -19.32
C PRO A 135 17.69 4.40 -18.41
N LEU A 136 17.50 4.25 -17.09
CA LEU A 136 18.57 3.77 -16.19
C LEU A 136 18.83 2.29 -16.44
N TRP A 137 17.78 1.48 -16.39
CA TRP A 137 17.92 0.03 -16.45
C TRP A 137 18.02 -0.48 -17.89
N ARG A 138 17.42 0.18 -18.89
CA ARG A 138 17.53 -0.26 -20.30
C ARG A 138 18.94 -0.18 -20.86
N GLN A 139 19.80 0.68 -20.32
CA GLN A 139 21.21 0.79 -20.71
C GLN A 139 22.08 -0.33 -20.12
N LEU A 140 21.57 -1.06 -19.12
CA LEU A 140 22.29 -2.16 -18.49
C LEU A 140 22.17 -3.44 -19.33
N ARG A 141 23.12 -4.36 -19.12
CA ARG A 141 23.07 -5.71 -19.68
C ARG A 141 21.76 -6.39 -19.28
N SER A 142 21.18 -7.20 -20.17
CA SER A 142 19.87 -7.86 -19.97
C SER A 142 19.69 -8.51 -18.60
N LEU A 143 20.72 -9.21 -18.09
CA LEU A 143 20.70 -9.84 -16.77
C LEU A 143 20.52 -8.88 -15.57
N TRP A 144 20.90 -7.60 -15.72
CA TRP A 144 20.83 -6.58 -14.68
C TRP A 144 19.56 -5.72 -14.76
N GLN A 145 18.81 -5.78 -15.87
CA GLN A 145 17.63 -4.96 -16.08
C GLN A 145 16.53 -5.26 -15.03
N TRP A 146 16.26 -6.54 -14.83
CA TRP A 146 15.26 -7.03 -13.86
C TRP A 146 15.60 -6.68 -12.40
N PRO A 147 16.79 -7.01 -11.85
CA PRO A 147 17.11 -6.70 -10.46
C PRO A 147 17.16 -5.19 -10.19
N VAL A 148 17.66 -4.38 -11.13
CA VAL A 148 17.68 -2.93 -10.97
C VAL A 148 16.27 -2.35 -10.99
N LEU A 149 15.41 -2.77 -11.92
CA LEU A 149 14.01 -2.34 -11.95
C LEU A 149 13.31 -2.67 -10.62
N GLN A 150 13.47 -3.89 -10.13
CA GLN A 150 12.82 -4.32 -8.89
C GLN A 150 13.34 -3.56 -7.67
N THR A 151 14.64 -3.26 -7.64
CA THR A 151 15.26 -2.43 -6.60
C THR A 151 14.67 -1.01 -6.61
N LEU A 152 14.56 -0.40 -7.79
CA LEU A 152 14.02 0.95 -7.94
C LEU A 152 12.55 1.04 -7.51
N ILE A 153 11.71 0.08 -7.92
CA ILE A 153 10.30 0.03 -7.50
C ILE A 153 10.21 -0.16 -5.98
N THR A 154 10.98 -1.10 -5.42
CA THR A 154 10.94 -1.39 -3.98
C THR A 154 11.36 -0.18 -3.15
N LEU A 155 12.44 0.49 -3.55
CA LEU A 155 12.95 1.66 -2.84
C LEU A 155 12.02 2.87 -2.98
N ALA A 156 11.46 3.10 -4.18
CA ALA A 156 10.57 4.23 -4.41
C ALA A 156 9.21 4.08 -3.71
N LEU A 157 8.69 2.86 -3.58
CA LEU A 157 7.43 2.59 -2.88
C LEU A 157 7.61 2.36 -1.37
N LEU A 158 8.84 2.28 -0.88
CA LEU A 158 9.15 2.08 0.54
C LEU A 158 8.51 3.13 1.45
N PRO A 159 8.61 4.45 1.19
CA PRO A 159 8.09 5.46 2.11
C PRO A 159 6.57 5.35 2.28
N ILE A 160 5.85 5.23 1.16
CA ILE A 160 4.39 5.10 1.17
C ILE A 160 3.94 3.76 1.73
N GLY A 161 4.65 2.67 1.44
CA GLY A 161 4.41 1.36 2.05
C GLY A 161 4.60 1.39 3.57
N TRP A 162 5.65 2.06 4.05
CA TRP A 162 5.91 2.22 5.48
C TRP A 162 4.81 3.03 6.18
N ALA A 163 4.36 4.15 5.60
CA ALA A 163 3.27 4.95 6.18
C ALA A 163 1.91 4.22 6.19
N LEU A 164 1.61 3.43 5.16
CA LEU A 164 0.32 2.73 5.05
C LEU A 164 0.26 1.44 5.88
N PHE A 165 1.36 0.72 5.98
CA PHE A 165 1.39 -0.61 6.61
C PHE A 165 2.07 -0.63 7.98
N GLY A 166 2.80 0.42 8.36
CA GLY A 166 3.44 0.57 9.67
C GLY A 166 4.69 -0.30 9.87
N GLY A 167 5.22 -0.87 8.79
CA GLY A 167 6.44 -1.68 8.83
C GLY A 167 7.01 -1.93 7.45
N ILE A 168 8.27 -2.36 7.45
CA ILE A 168 9.11 -2.52 6.27
C ILE A 168 9.37 -4.01 6.08
N SER A 169 9.05 -4.54 4.91
CA SER A 169 9.45 -5.90 4.53
C SER A 169 10.87 -5.86 3.97
N LEU A 170 11.82 -6.40 4.73
CA LEU A 170 13.22 -6.49 4.33
C LEU A 170 13.43 -7.54 3.22
N VAL A 171 12.55 -8.54 3.19
CA VAL A 171 12.58 -9.64 2.21
C VAL A 171 11.86 -9.26 0.91
N SER A 172 11.12 -8.15 0.88
CA SER A 172 10.33 -7.71 -0.28
C SER A 172 11.13 -7.70 -1.59
N LEU A 173 12.36 -7.19 -1.57
CA LEU A 173 13.20 -7.15 -2.77
C LEU A 173 13.49 -8.56 -3.31
N ALA A 174 14.02 -9.44 -2.46
CA ALA A 174 14.34 -10.81 -2.81
C ALA A 174 13.10 -11.62 -3.21
N ALA A 175 12.02 -11.48 -2.43
CA ALA A 175 10.75 -12.13 -2.70
C ALA A 175 10.18 -11.71 -4.07
N ASN A 176 10.13 -10.41 -4.36
CA ASN A 176 9.59 -9.93 -5.64
C ASN A 176 10.50 -10.28 -6.82
N LEU A 177 11.83 -10.32 -6.62
CA LEU A 177 12.78 -10.70 -7.65
C LEU A 177 12.55 -12.15 -8.15
N VAL A 178 12.22 -13.05 -7.23
CA VAL A 178 12.00 -14.48 -7.51
C VAL A 178 10.54 -14.80 -7.83
N LEU A 179 9.60 -14.25 -7.06
CA LEU A 179 8.19 -14.63 -7.14
C LEU A 179 7.45 -13.96 -8.29
N ILE A 180 7.81 -12.75 -8.72
CA ILE A 180 7.12 -12.10 -9.85
C ILE A 180 7.33 -12.87 -11.16
N PRO A 181 8.56 -13.27 -11.56
CA PRO A 181 8.75 -14.09 -12.75
C PRO A 181 8.06 -15.45 -12.65
N TRP A 182 8.02 -16.04 -11.45
CA TRP A 182 7.34 -17.31 -11.19
C TRP A 182 5.81 -17.18 -11.22
N LEU A 183 5.26 -16.00 -10.95
CA LEU A 183 3.82 -15.77 -10.98
C LEU A 183 3.23 -15.97 -12.40
N ALA A 184 3.95 -15.57 -13.44
CA ALA A 184 3.48 -15.70 -14.82
C ALA A 184 3.16 -17.16 -15.23
N PRO A 185 4.07 -18.16 -15.09
CA PRO A 185 3.75 -19.54 -15.40
C PRO A 185 2.69 -20.13 -14.46
N VAL A 186 2.62 -19.73 -13.19
CA VAL A 186 1.56 -20.17 -12.26
C VAL A 186 0.18 -19.74 -12.77
N LEU A 187 0.04 -18.46 -13.17
CA LEU A 187 -1.21 -17.93 -13.72
C LEU A 187 -1.56 -18.57 -15.07
N ALA A 188 -0.57 -18.74 -15.95
CA ALA A 188 -0.78 -19.38 -17.25
C ALA A 188 -1.25 -20.84 -17.08
N ALA A 189 -0.60 -21.62 -16.21
CA ALA A 189 -0.98 -23.00 -15.93
C ALA A 189 -2.38 -23.09 -15.31
N SER A 190 -2.71 -22.17 -14.39
CA SER A 190 -4.02 -22.12 -13.73
C SER A 190 -5.15 -21.78 -14.72
N LEU A 191 -4.92 -20.83 -15.65
CA LEU A 191 -5.87 -20.53 -16.72
C LEU A 191 -6.00 -21.67 -17.72
N LEU A 192 -4.90 -22.34 -18.07
CA LEU A 192 -4.92 -23.47 -18.99
C LEU A 192 -5.65 -24.68 -18.39
N ALA A 193 -5.48 -24.92 -17.08
CA ALA A 193 -6.20 -25.97 -16.35
C ALA A 193 -7.72 -25.75 -16.34
N LEU A 194 -8.19 -24.49 -16.40
CA LEU A 194 -9.62 -24.19 -16.52
C LEU A 194 -10.21 -24.65 -17.86
N ILE A 195 -9.41 -24.57 -18.93
CA ILE A 195 -9.81 -24.98 -20.29
C ILE A 195 -9.57 -26.48 -20.49
N CYS A 196 -8.50 -27.01 -19.93
CA CYS A 196 -8.08 -28.40 -20.08
C CYS A 196 -7.91 -29.04 -18.69
N PRO A 197 -8.99 -29.65 -18.14
CA PRO A 197 -9.00 -30.27 -16.82
C PRO A 197 -7.84 -31.22 -16.47
N PRO A 198 -7.28 -32.04 -17.38
CA PRO A 198 -6.15 -32.92 -17.03
C PRO A 198 -4.87 -32.17 -16.65
N LEU A 199 -4.74 -30.86 -16.93
CA LEU A 199 -3.61 -30.05 -16.45
C LEU A 199 -3.80 -29.54 -15.00
N ALA A 200 -4.97 -29.74 -14.39
CA ALA A 200 -5.26 -29.26 -13.04
C ALA A 200 -4.28 -29.77 -11.96
N PRO A 201 -3.84 -31.05 -11.94
CA PRO A 201 -2.87 -31.51 -10.95
C PRO A 201 -1.53 -30.78 -11.06
N ALA A 202 -1.04 -30.58 -12.29
CA ALA A 202 0.22 -29.87 -12.54
C ALA A 202 0.12 -28.39 -12.15
N ALA A 203 -1.00 -27.73 -12.49
CA ALA A 203 -1.26 -26.35 -12.09
C ALA A 203 -1.38 -26.20 -10.57
N SER A 204 -2.05 -27.15 -9.90
CA SER A 204 -2.19 -27.18 -8.44
C SER A 204 -0.84 -27.38 -7.76
N TRP A 205 -0.01 -28.30 -8.25
CA TRP A 205 1.34 -28.52 -7.73
C TRP A 205 2.22 -27.27 -7.88
N LEU A 206 2.15 -26.60 -9.03
CA LEU A 206 2.91 -25.37 -9.28
C LEU A 206 2.45 -24.23 -8.36
N LEU A 207 1.14 -24.08 -8.17
CA LEU A 207 0.55 -23.11 -7.24
C LEU A 207 0.95 -23.42 -5.80
N ASP A 208 0.90 -24.68 -5.38
CA ASP A 208 1.28 -25.12 -4.04
C ASP A 208 2.76 -24.81 -3.77
N THR A 209 3.63 -25.12 -4.74
CA THR A 209 5.07 -24.79 -4.65
C THR A 209 5.30 -23.28 -4.52
N PHE A 210 4.55 -22.47 -5.29
CA PHE A 210 4.59 -21.01 -5.19
C PHE A 210 4.17 -20.51 -3.80
N LEU A 211 3.08 -21.06 -3.24
CA LEU A 211 2.59 -20.70 -1.90
C LEU A 211 3.56 -21.12 -0.80
N HIS A 212 4.21 -22.28 -0.93
CA HIS A 212 5.26 -22.73 -0.02
C HIS A 212 6.49 -21.81 -0.05
N ALA A 213 6.96 -21.44 -1.24
CA ALA A 213 8.08 -20.51 -1.39
C ALA A 213 7.77 -19.13 -0.76
N LEU A 214 6.58 -18.61 -1.02
CA LEU A 214 6.07 -17.38 -0.41
C LEU A 214 6.00 -17.47 1.12
N ALA A 215 5.52 -18.61 1.66
CA ALA A 215 5.50 -18.85 3.10
C ALA A 215 6.91 -18.93 3.69
N GLY A 216 7.86 -19.53 2.97
CA GLY A 216 9.28 -19.59 3.33
C GLY A 216 9.90 -18.19 3.46
N PHE A 217 9.65 -17.29 2.52
CA PHE A 217 10.11 -15.90 2.62
C PHE A 217 9.46 -15.12 3.78
N ALA A 218 8.24 -15.47 4.17
CA ALA A 218 7.51 -14.81 5.26
C ALA A 218 7.81 -15.38 6.66
N ALA A 219 8.42 -16.57 6.75
CA ALA A 219 8.65 -17.28 7.99
C ALA A 219 9.61 -16.56 8.97
N PRO A 220 10.76 -16.01 8.52
CA PRO A 220 11.75 -15.44 9.43
C PRO A 220 11.19 -14.25 10.23
N ALA A 221 11.52 -14.18 11.52
CA ALA A 221 11.08 -13.08 12.41
C ALA A 221 11.53 -11.71 11.88
N TRP A 222 12.73 -11.64 11.32
CA TRP A 222 13.32 -10.43 10.75
C TRP A 222 12.74 -10.05 9.38
N ALA A 223 11.93 -10.90 8.74
CA ALA A 223 11.40 -10.61 7.41
C ALA A 223 10.58 -9.31 7.37
N TYR A 224 9.96 -8.97 8.50
CA TYR A 224 9.18 -7.77 8.67
C TYR A 224 9.66 -6.98 9.88
N TRP A 225 10.23 -5.82 9.62
CA TRP A 225 10.68 -4.91 10.65
C TRP A 225 9.62 -3.84 10.92
N GLN A 226 9.21 -3.69 12.17
CA GLN A 226 8.30 -2.63 12.61
C GLN A 226 9.08 -1.59 13.40
N PRO A 227 9.54 -0.49 12.76
CA PRO A 227 10.18 0.59 13.49
C PRO A 227 9.21 1.23 14.49
N ALA A 228 9.77 1.79 15.57
CA ALA A 228 9.00 2.50 16.59
C ALA A 228 8.32 3.76 16.03
N PHE A 229 8.93 4.40 15.04
CA PHE A 229 8.37 5.53 14.33
C PHE A 229 7.65 5.07 13.05
N GLN A 230 6.54 5.74 12.72
CA GLN A 230 5.83 5.54 11.47
C GLN A 230 5.53 6.90 10.84
N PRO A 231 6.00 7.19 9.61
CA PRO A 231 5.75 8.48 8.99
C PRO A 231 4.26 8.67 8.67
N GLY A 232 3.81 9.92 8.74
CA GLY A 232 2.50 10.31 8.23
C GLY A 232 2.37 10.06 6.73
N THR A 233 1.15 9.85 6.25
CA THR A 233 0.88 9.63 4.81
C THR A 233 1.35 10.82 3.96
N GLY A 234 1.17 12.05 4.43
CA GLY A 234 1.66 13.26 3.77
C GLY A 234 3.18 13.27 3.60
N ALA A 235 3.93 12.99 4.67
CA ALA A 235 5.39 12.90 4.62
C ALA A 235 5.85 11.81 3.64
N ALA A 236 5.21 10.64 3.66
CA ALA A 236 5.55 9.54 2.78
C ALA A 236 5.23 9.80 1.29
N LEU A 237 4.14 10.50 1.00
CA LEU A 237 3.82 10.96 -0.36
C LEU A 237 4.88 11.95 -0.86
N CYS A 238 5.30 12.89 -0.01
CA CYS A 238 6.37 13.84 -0.34
C CYS A 238 7.70 13.12 -0.60
N ALA A 239 8.07 12.15 0.25
CA ALA A 239 9.29 11.36 0.06
C ALA A 239 9.26 10.53 -1.24
N THR A 240 8.10 9.93 -1.56
CA THR A 240 7.91 9.19 -2.82
C THR A 240 8.03 10.13 -4.03
N MET A 241 7.45 11.34 -3.93
CA MET A 241 7.56 12.37 -4.96
C MET A 241 9.01 12.82 -5.15
N ALA A 242 9.78 12.98 -4.07
CA ALA A 242 11.21 13.30 -4.15
C ALA A 242 11.98 12.27 -4.99
N VAL A 243 11.70 10.98 -4.79
CA VAL A 243 12.31 9.89 -5.58
C VAL A 243 11.90 9.96 -7.05
N ILE A 244 10.61 10.16 -7.34
CA ILE A 244 10.12 10.28 -8.73
C ILE A 244 10.74 11.49 -9.42
N CYS A 245 10.81 12.65 -8.76
CA CYS A 245 11.47 13.86 -9.28
C CYS A 245 12.97 13.64 -9.51
N ALA A 246 13.65 12.93 -8.61
CA ALA A 246 15.06 12.59 -8.79
C ALA A 246 15.28 11.70 -10.03
N LEU A 247 14.45 10.66 -10.20
CA LEU A 247 14.50 9.78 -11.38
C LEU A 247 14.19 10.53 -12.68
N ALA A 248 13.28 11.49 -12.63
CA ALA A 248 12.92 12.33 -13.77
C ALA A 248 14.05 13.30 -14.19
N ARG A 249 14.89 13.76 -13.25
CA ARG A 249 16.00 14.69 -13.50
C ARG A 249 17.30 14.03 -13.96
N LEU A 250 17.40 12.70 -13.98
CA LEU A 250 18.59 12.03 -14.50
C LEU A 250 18.81 12.37 -15.99
N ARG A 251 20.04 12.79 -16.31
CA ARG A 251 20.53 13.44 -17.56
C ARG A 251 19.86 12.97 -18.87
N GLY A 252 19.54 13.93 -19.75
CA GLY A 252 19.17 13.72 -21.17
C GLY A 252 17.68 13.49 -21.47
N ARG A 253 16.74 14.07 -20.72
CA ARG A 253 15.33 13.63 -20.73
C ARG A 253 14.30 14.74 -20.69
N GLU A 254 13.50 14.88 -21.74
CA GLU A 254 12.31 15.74 -21.79
C GLU A 254 11.28 15.36 -20.71
N PHE A 255 11.34 16.03 -19.57
CA PHE A 255 10.19 16.14 -18.68
C PHE A 255 9.42 17.39 -19.11
N PRO A 256 8.08 17.39 -19.16
CA PRO A 256 7.34 18.63 -19.44
C PRO A 256 7.41 19.66 -18.30
N LEU A 257 8.12 19.37 -17.20
CA LEU A 257 8.61 20.37 -16.24
C LEU A 257 10.16 20.50 -16.23
N GLN A 258 10.87 20.00 -17.25
CA GLN A 258 12.18 20.55 -17.63
C GLN A 258 11.92 21.91 -18.25
N THR A 259 11.56 22.85 -17.41
CA THR A 259 11.72 24.24 -17.73
C THR A 259 13.12 24.67 -17.33
N GLU A 260 14.11 24.04 -17.95
CA GLU A 260 15.45 24.64 -18.07
C GLU A 260 15.47 25.75 -19.14
N THR A 261 14.30 26.13 -19.66
CA THR A 261 14.15 27.49 -20.17
C THR A 261 14.18 28.44 -18.97
N VAL A 262 15.06 29.43 -19.04
CA VAL A 262 15.28 30.49 -18.05
C VAL A 262 13.97 31.19 -17.61
N ALA A 263 12.89 31.06 -18.40
CA ALA A 263 11.60 31.72 -18.25
C ALA A 263 10.52 31.01 -17.40
N SER A 264 10.75 29.83 -16.82
CA SER A 264 9.70 29.21 -15.99
C SER A 264 9.53 29.88 -14.63
N PRO A 265 8.29 30.16 -14.22
CA PRO A 265 8.01 30.80 -12.94
C PRO A 265 8.50 29.91 -11.79
N TRP A 266 9.04 30.55 -10.74
CA TRP A 266 9.63 29.90 -9.57
C TRP A 266 8.82 28.76 -8.92
N PRO A 267 7.47 28.76 -8.85
CA PRO A 267 6.75 27.66 -8.20
C PRO A 267 6.87 26.34 -8.98
N GLN A 268 7.00 26.38 -10.31
CA GLN A 268 7.19 25.18 -11.13
C GLN A 268 8.57 24.55 -10.91
N ARG A 269 9.61 25.38 -10.67
CA ARG A 269 10.95 24.91 -10.33
C ARG A 269 10.98 24.23 -8.96
N LEU A 270 10.21 24.75 -8.00
CA LEU A 270 10.12 24.18 -6.66
C LEU A 270 9.38 22.84 -6.66
N LEU A 271 8.29 22.73 -7.43
CA LEU A 271 7.50 21.49 -7.62
C LEU A 271 8.29 20.34 -8.26
N THR A 272 9.39 20.62 -8.95
CA THR A 272 10.23 19.60 -9.59
C THR A 272 11.51 19.29 -8.83
N LEU A 273 11.82 20.04 -7.76
CA LEU A 273 13.06 19.91 -7.03
C LEU A 273 12.97 18.72 -6.05
N PRO A 274 13.75 17.63 -6.25
CA PRO A 274 13.67 16.47 -5.37
C PRO A 274 14.02 16.84 -3.92
N LEU A 275 14.97 17.76 -3.73
CA LEU A 275 15.37 18.25 -2.41
C LEU A 275 14.25 19.04 -1.71
N ALA A 276 13.40 19.77 -2.44
CA ALA A 276 12.27 20.48 -1.83
C ALA A 276 11.25 19.49 -1.27
N TRP A 277 10.92 18.44 -2.02
CA TRP A 277 10.04 17.37 -1.57
C TRP A 277 10.63 16.56 -0.40
N ALA A 278 11.94 16.29 -0.42
CA ALA A 278 12.62 15.62 0.68
C ALA A 278 12.63 16.49 1.96
N ALA A 279 12.90 17.80 1.82
CA ALA A 279 12.85 18.75 2.93
C ALA A 279 11.43 18.87 3.50
N LEU A 280 10.40 18.90 2.63
CA LEU A 280 9.00 18.91 3.06
C LEU A 280 8.63 17.62 3.80
N ALA A 281 9.04 16.45 3.29
CA ALA A 281 8.80 15.17 3.95
C ALA A 281 9.43 15.11 5.35
N LEU A 282 10.67 15.62 5.47
CA LEU A 282 11.37 15.72 6.74
C LEU A 282 10.68 16.71 7.67
N GLY A 283 10.31 17.90 7.18
CA GLY A 283 9.62 18.93 7.94
C GLY A 283 8.28 18.45 8.50
N ILE A 284 7.46 17.76 7.70
CA ILE A 284 6.20 17.16 8.16
C ILE A 284 6.46 16.10 9.25
N SER A 285 7.49 15.27 9.07
CA SER A 285 7.82 14.22 10.04
C SER A 285 8.33 14.79 11.36
N LEU A 286 9.18 15.83 11.30
CA LEU A 286 9.67 16.55 12.48
C LEU A 286 8.55 17.30 13.19
N ALA A 287 7.68 17.98 12.44
CA ALA A 287 6.51 18.65 12.99
C ALA A 287 5.59 17.67 13.72
N ALA A 288 5.35 16.48 13.17
CA ALA A 288 4.56 15.44 13.82
C ALA A 288 5.18 14.98 15.16
N VAL A 289 6.50 14.94 15.28
CA VAL A 289 7.16 14.49 16.51
C VAL A 289 7.30 15.62 17.55
N LEU A 290 7.59 16.84 17.09
CA LEU A 290 7.95 17.96 17.97
C LEU A 290 6.75 18.79 18.43
N LEU A 291 5.69 18.89 17.63
CA LEU A 291 4.50 19.65 17.99
C LEU A 291 3.57 18.80 18.87
N PRO A 292 2.87 19.42 19.85
CA PRO A 292 1.85 18.73 20.62
C PRO A 292 0.73 18.24 19.67
N PRO A 293 0.46 16.93 19.62
CA PRO A 293 -0.59 16.41 18.76
C PRO A 293 -1.98 16.81 19.27
N PRO A 294 -2.94 17.04 18.36
CA PRO A 294 -4.34 17.18 18.74
C PRO A 294 -4.91 15.83 19.20
N ASP A 295 -5.99 15.88 19.97
CA ASP A 295 -6.73 14.68 20.34
C ASP A 295 -7.27 13.96 19.09
N TYR A 296 -7.10 12.63 19.07
CA TYR A 296 -7.46 11.79 17.94
C TYR A 296 -8.68 10.94 18.27
N HIS A 297 -9.73 11.06 17.44
CA HIS A 297 -10.94 10.25 17.55
C HIS A 297 -11.02 9.29 16.36
N ALA A 298 -10.97 7.99 16.66
CA ALA A 298 -11.13 6.95 15.65
C ALA A 298 -12.62 6.68 15.37
N PRO A 299 -12.97 6.29 14.13
CA PRO A 299 -14.37 6.07 13.72
C PRO A 299 -15.05 4.87 14.41
N ASN A 300 -14.30 4.08 15.17
CA ASN A 300 -14.79 2.93 15.93
C ASN A 300 -15.14 3.28 17.40
N GLY A 301 -15.01 4.56 17.81
CA GLY A 301 -15.24 5.01 19.18
C GLY A 301 -14.04 4.84 20.13
N SER A 302 -12.87 4.49 19.60
CA SER A 302 -11.60 4.63 20.35
C SER A 302 -11.00 6.01 20.15
N ALA A 303 -10.20 6.46 21.11
CA ALA A 303 -9.57 7.78 21.05
C ALA A 303 -8.17 7.77 21.68
N VAL A 304 -7.35 8.73 21.28
CA VAL A 304 -6.06 9.04 21.90
C VAL A 304 -6.11 10.50 22.34
N TYR A 305 -5.92 10.72 23.64
CA TYR A 305 -5.89 12.04 24.24
C TYR A 305 -4.49 12.39 24.67
N TYR A 306 -4.11 13.66 24.49
CA TYR A 306 -2.80 14.17 24.84
C TYR A 306 -2.91 15.31 25.84
N HIS A 307 -2.23 15.17 26.98
CA HIS A 307 -2.19 16.21 27.99
C HIS A 307 -0.77 16.41 28.49
N GLY A 308 -0.13 17.50 28.06
CA GLY A 308 1.28 17.77 28.33
C GLY A 308 2.17 16.68 27.73
N SER A 309 2.95 16.00 28.56
CA SER A 309 3.79 14.87 28.13
C SER A 309 3.06 13.53 28.11
N LYS A 310 1.84 13.46 28.67
CA LYS A 310 1.12 12.21 28.89
C LYS A 310 0.16 11.87 27.76
N THR A 311 0.04 10.58 27.47
CA THR A 311 -0.81 10.03 26.42
C THR A 311 -1.76 8.99 26.99
N LEU A 312 -3.06 9.22 26.77
CA LEU A 312 -4.12 8.32 27.20
C LEU A 312 -4.80 7.68 25.99
N VAL A 313 -4.97 6.36 26.02
CA VAL A 313 -5.79 5.66 25.01
C VAL A 313 -7.11 5.24 25.64
N VAL A 314 -8.22 5.58 24.99
CA VAL A 314 -9.56 5.24 25.43
C VAL A 314 -10.17 4.23 24.47
N ASN A 315 -10.50 3.05 25.00
CA ASN A 315 -10.93 1.86 24.25
C ASN A 315 -9.90 1.39 23.21
N ALA A 316 -9.83 0.08 22.98
CA ALA A 316 -8.88 -0.49 22.04
C ALA A 316 -9.48 -0.76 20.65
N GLY A 317 -10.81 -0.91 20.56
CA GLY A 317 -11.49 -1.26 19.31
C GLY A 317 -11.74 -2.77 19.14
N LEU A 318 -12.25 -3.15 17.96
CA LEU A 318 -12.54 -4.55 17.62
C LEU A 318 -11.33 -5.23 16.98
N ARG A 319 -11.03 -6.46 17.41
CA ARG A 319 -10.12 -7.37 16.74
C ARG A 319 -10.85 -8.65 16.37
N HIS A 320 -10.91 -8.93 15.06
CA HIS A 320 -11.53 -10.12 14.51
C HIS A 320 -10.52 -10.98 13.75
N ARG A 321 -10.20 -12.15 14.32
CA ARG A 321 -9.12 -13.03 13.83
C ARG A 321 -9.35 -13.54 12.40
N ASN A 322 -10.59 -13.92 12.07
CA ASN A 322 -10.94 -14.50 10.76
C ASN A 322 -11.07 -13.46 9.64
N LEU A 323 -11.54 -12.25 9.96
CA LEU A 323 -11.73 -11.18 8.98
C LEU A 323 -10.48 -10.30 8.80
N GLY A 324 -9.39 -10.59 9.53
CA GLY A 324 -8.16 -9.80 9.49
C GLY A 324 -8.33 -8.35 9.95
N ARG A 325 -9.43 -8.05 10.66
CA ARG A 325 -9.72 -6.71 11.17
C ARG A 325 -9.08 -6.53 12.53
N ASP A 326 -8.26 -5.51 12.68
CA ASP A 326 -7.63 -5.13 13.93
C ASP A 326 -7.63 -3.60 14.01
N ASP A 327 -8.60 -3.06 14.74
CA ASP A 327 -8.82 -1.62 14.79
C ASP A 327 -7.67 -0.89 15.53
N ALA A 328 -7.07 -1.51 16.56
CA ALA A 328 -5.92 -0.94 17.26
C ALA A 328 -4.71 -0.82 16.32
N ALA A 329 -4.44 -1.85 15.52
CA ALA A 329 -3.38 -1.80 14.51
C ALA A 329 -3.66 -0.80 13.37
N ARG A 330 -4.93 -0.50 13.10
CA ARG A 330 -5.34 0.37 11.98
C ARG A 330 -5.40 1.85 12.36
N TYR A 331 -5.86 2.17 13.56
CA TYR A 331 -6.12 3.56 13.98
C TYR A 331 -5.18 4.02 15.09
N LEU A 332 -5.05 3.26 16.17
CA LEU A 332 -4.37 3.69 17.39
C LEU A 332 -2.84 3.58 17.29
N LEU A 333 -2.32 2.43 16.87
CA LEU A 333 -0.86 2.22 16.75
C LEU A 333 -0.21 3.19 15.76
N PRO A 334 -0.76 3.42 14.55
CA PRO A 334 -0.18 4.40 13.64
C PRO A 334 -0.12 5.80 14.23
N GLU A 335 -1.14 6.21 14.97
CA GLU A 335 -1.20 7.55 15.56
C GLU A 335 -0.14 7.73 16.65
N LEU A 336 -0.03 6.77 17.57
CA LEU A 336 1.01 6.77 18.61
C LEU A 336 2.41 6.79 17.98
N ARG A 337 2.65 5.97 16.94
CA ARG A 337 3.95 5.87 16.27
C ARG A 337 4.31 7.11 15.43
N ARG A 338 3.32 7.81 14.86
CA ARG A 338 3.53 9.08 14.12
C ARG A 338 4.04 10.19 15.01
N HIS A 339 3.51 10.25 16.23
CA HIS A 339 3.90 11.25 17.21
C HIS A 339 5.05 10.77 18.13
N ALA A 340 5.61 9.59 17.86
CA ALA A 340 6.60 8.93 18.72
C ALA A 340 6.18 8.87 20.21
N ARG A 341 4.87 8.75 20.46
CA ARG A 341 4.28 8.70 21.79
C ARG A 341 4.05 7.25 22.22
N ARG A 342 4.17 7.03 23.54
CA ARG A 342 3.80 5.76 24.19
C ARG A 342 2.59 6.03 25.08
N PRO A 343 1.63 5.11 25.15
CA PRO A 343 0.50 5.28 26.04
C PRO A 343 0.94 5.09 27.50
N ASP A 344 0.68 6.09 28.33
CA ASP A 344 0.91 6.04 29.78
C ASP A 344 -0.21 5.28 30.49
N ALA A 345 -1.40 5.25 29.90
CA ALA A 345 -2.53 4.45 30.35
C ALA A 345 -3.46 4.08 29.21
N ILE A 346 -4.17 2.97 29.38
CA ILE A 346 -5.30 2.57 28.55
C ILE A 346 -6.55 2.52 29.45
N VAL A 347 -7.59 3.27 29.12
CA VAL A 347 -8.87 3.27 29.86
C VAL A 347 -9.95 2.60 29.02
N LEU A 348 -10.63 1.62 29.61
CA LEU A 348 -11.76 0.93 29.01
C LEU A 348 -13.06 1.46 29.59
N THR A 349 -13.91 2.04 28.74
CA THR A 349 -15.21 2.63 29.12
C THR A 349 -16.41 1.74 28.81
N GLY A 350 -16.18 0.53 28.29
CA GLY A 350 -17.27 -0.40 28.02
C GLY A 350 -16.85 -1.85 27.97
N LYS A 351 -17.84 -2.74 28.09
CA LYS A 351 -17.65 -4.20 28.21
C LYS A 351 -17.65 -4.92 26.86
N GLY A 352 -18.09 -4.24 25.80
CA GLY A 352 -18.27 -4.87 24.50
C GLY A 352 -16.93 -5.27 23.86
N LEU A 353 -16.94 -6.38 23.11
CA LEU A 353 -15.78 -6.82 22.32
C LEU A 353 -15.30 -5.73 21.35
N ARG A 354 -16.19 -4.83 20.90
CA ARG A 354 -15.84 -3.69 20.04
C ARG A 354 -14.96 -2.65 20.72
N GLN A 355 -14.82 -2.70 22.04
CA GLN A 355 -14.01 -1.76 22.83
C GLN A 355 -12.78 -2.45 23.44
N THR A 356 -12.86 -3.76 23.73
CA THR A 356 -11.84 -4.47 24.52
C THR A 356 -10.98 -5.44 23.71
N SER A 357 -11.49 -6.03 22.63
CA SER A 357 -10.82 -7.18 21.99
C SER A 357 -9.49 -6.86 21.31
N ALA A 358 -9.29 -5.62 20.83
CA ALA A 358 -8.03 -5.19 20.24
C ALA A 358 -6.96 -4.77 21.26
N LEU A 359 -7.26 -4.84 22.57
CA LEU A 359 -6.34 -4.48 23.65
C LEU A 359 -5.04 -5.29 23.58
N ILE A 360 -5.15 -6.58 23.25
CA ILE A 360 -4.00 -7.47 23.07
C ILE A 360 -2.96 -6.90 22.08
N THR A 361 -3.40 -6.21 21.03
CA THR A 361 -2.51 -5.62 20.02
C THR A 361 -1.75 -4.42 20.58
N LEU A 362 -2.40 -3.61 21.42
CA LEU A 362 -1.74 -2.53 22.15
C LEU A 362 -0.74 -3.06 23.17
N LEU A 363 -1.13 -4.05 23.98
CA LEU A 363 -0.26 -4.65 24.99
C LEU A 363 0.90 -5.46 24.39
N THR A 364 0.73 -6.02 23.19
CA THR A 364 1.86 -6.65 22.48
C THR A 364 2.88 -5.59 22.04
N ALA A 365 2.44 -4.38 21.68
CA ALA A 365 3.32 -3.28 21.30
C ALA A 365 3.91 -2.53 22.51
N TYR A 366 3.14 -2.39 23.59
CA TYR A 366 3.47 -1.66 24.81
C TYR A 366 3.09 -2.50 26.04
N PRO A 367 3.90 -3.51 26.40
CA PRO A 367 3.55 -4.50 27.42
C PRO A 367 3.50 -3.93 28.86
N GLN A 368 4.14 -2.79 29.10
CA GLN A 368 4.20 -2.16 30.43
C GLN A 368 3.10 -1.13 30.67
N THR A 369 2.22 -0.87 29.69
CA THR A 369 1.19 0.16 29.84
C THR A 369 0.07 -0.33 30.77
N PRO A 370 -0.22 0.39 31.88
CA PRO A 370 -1.28 0.01 32.78
C PRO A 370 -2.67 0.17 32.12
N VAL A 371 -3.56 -0.78 32.42
CA VAL A 371 -4.94 -0.79 31.92
C VAL A 371 -5.90 -0.52 33.06
N TYR A 372 -6.72 0.50 32.89
CA TYR A 372 -7.76 0.91 33.84
C TYR A 372 -9.14 0.73 33.22
N SER A 373 -10.17 0.66 34.06
CA SER A 373 -11.56 0.68 33.59
C SER A 373 -12.47 1.48 34.51
N THR A 374 -13.44 2.16 33.89
CA THR A 374 -14.57 2.84 34.55
C THR A 374 -15.70 1.88 34.91
N LEU A 375 -15.63 0.63 34.46
CA LEU A 375 -16.63 -0.41 34.71
C LEU A 375 -15.98 -1.68 35.27
N PRO A 376 -16.68 -2.46 36.11
CA PRO A 376 -16.18 -3.75 36.54
C PRO A 376 -16.17 -4.70 35.33
N LEU A 377 -14.97 -5.08 34.91
CA LEU A 377 -14.67 -5.99 33.80
C LEU A 377 -14.07 -7.30 34.34
N PRO A 378 -14.89 -8.20 34.93
CA PRO A 378 -14.40 -9.52 35.28
C PRO A 378 -14.08 -10.31 33.99
N ASN A 379 -13.02 -11.11 34.02
CA ASN A 379 -12.69 -12.11 32.99
C ASN A 379 -12.02 -11.60 31.70
N LEU A 380 -11.21 -10.55 31.78
CA LEU A 380 -10.25 -10.26 30.70
C LEU A 380 -8.96 -11.08 30.89
N PRO A 381 -8.31 -11.54 29.82
CA PRO A 381 -7.03 -12.25 29.90
C PRO A 381 -5.85 -11.34 30.27
N PHE A 382 -6.11 -10.09 30.66
CA PHE A 382 -5.12 -9.07 30.99
C PHE A 382 -5.46 -8.47 32.36
N ALA A 383 -4.44 -8.04 33.10
CA ALA A 383 -4.63 -7.31 34.35
C ALA A 383 -5.28 -5.95 34.08
N VAL A 384 -6.48 -5.74 34.60
CA VAL A 384 -7.21 -4.47 34.51
C VAL A 384 -7.58 -4.01 35.90
N THR A 385 -7.22 -2.79 36.25
CA THR A 385 -7.54 -2.21 37.55
C THR A 385 -8.81 -1.37 37.44
N TYR A 386 -9.84 -1.74 38.20
CA TYR A 386 -11.10 -1.02 38.23
C TYR A 386 -11.00 0.19 39.17
N CYS A 387 -11.25 1.39 38.63
CA CYS A 387 -11.40 2.64 39.39
C CYS A 387 -10.35 2.86 40.51
N PRO A 388 -9.04 2.89 40.20
CA PRO A 388 -8.02 3.05 41.22
C PRO A 388 -8.01 4.46 41.82
N ALA A 389 -7.81 4.57 43.14
CA ALA A 389 -7.62 5.87 43.80
C ALA A 389 -6.30 6.53 43.36
N ASP A 390 -5.22 5.76 43.31
CA ASP A 390 -3.90 6.21 42.87
C ASP A 390 -3.48 5.51 41.58
N ASN A 391 -2.87 6.25 40.66
CA ASN A 391 -2.33 5.67 39.44
C ASN A 391 -1.12 6.44 38.92
N ALA A 392 -0.19 5.71 38.30
CA ALA A 392 1.03 6.28 37.73
C ALA A 392 0.76 7.26 36.56
N ALA A 393 -0.42 7.16 35.94
CA ALA A 393 -0.80 7.98 34.79
C ALA A 393 -1.33 9.38 35.18
N GLY A 394 -1.60 9.64 36.46
CA GLY A 394 -2.18 10.91 36.94
C GLY A 394 -3.61 11.16 36.45
N LEU A 395 -4.37 10.09 36.23
CA LEU A 395 -5.82 10.11 36.01
C LEU A 395 -6.52 10.34 37.35
N VAL A 396 -7.59 11.13 37.37
CA VAL A 396 -8.43 11.27 38.57
C VAL A 396 -9.68 10.42 38.38
N PHE A 397 -9.79 9.33 39.13
CA PHE A 397 -10.99 8.49 39.13
C PHE A 397 -11.94 8.94 40.25
N THR A 398 -13.20 9.15 39.90
CA THR A 398 -14.25 9.51 40.85
C THR A 398 -15.27 8.39 40.90
N LYS A 399 -15.30 7.66 42.01
CA LYS A 399 -16.28 6.59 42.25
C LYS A 399 -17.54 7.19 42.87
N THR A 400 -18.67 7.12 42.17
CA THR A 400 -19.98 7.50 42.67
C THR A 400 -20.82 6.24 42.95
N ALA A 401 -21.99 6.41 43.59
CA ALA A 401 -22.93 5.30 43.79
C ALA A 401 -23.47 4.73 42.46
N THR A 402 -23.38 5.48 41.36
CA THR A 402 -23.90 5.13 40.03
C THR A 402 -22.84 4.60 39.06
N GLY A 403 -21.55 4.69 39.39
CA GLY A 403 -20.46 4.27 38.50
C GLY A 403 -19.09 4.81 38.90
N CYS A 404 -18.13 4.75 37.97
CA CYS A 404 -16.82 5.38 38.13
C CYS A 404 -16.56 6.24 36.90
N THR A 405 -16.19 7.49 37.08
CA THR A 405 -15.74 8.36 35.98
C THR A 405 -14.24 8.58 36.09
N ALA A 406 -13.60 8.88 34.96
CA ALA A 406 -12.16 9.19 34.93
C ALA A 406 -11.93 10.55 34.29
N ARG A 407 -11.04 11.35 34.86
CA ARG A 407 -10.66 12.66 34.30
C ARG A 407 -9.19 12.67 33.90
N PHE A 408 -8.91 13.16 32.70
CA PHE A 408 -7.58 13.35 32.13
C PHE A 408 -7.46 14.76 31.54
N GLY A 409 -6.82 15.67 32.28
CA GLY A 409 -6.86 17.09 31.93
C GLY A 409 -8.31 17.61 31.96
N GLU A 410 -8.77 18.14 30.83
CA GLU A 410 -10.15 18.62 30.63
C GLU A 410 -11.13 17.52 30.18
N VAL A 411 -10.61 16.34 29.79
CA VAL A 411 -11.42 15.25 29.26
C VAL A 411 -12.03 14.44 30.40
N VAL A 412 -13.36 14.28 30.36
CA VAL A 412 -14.12 13.43 31.30
C VAL A 412 -14.61 12.18 30.57
N LEU A 413 -14.25 11.02 31.10
CA LEU A 413 -14.60 9.71 30.58
C LEU A 413 -15.70 9.08 31.45
N PRO A 414 -16.76 8.55 30.82
CA PRO A 414 -17.89 7.93 31.51
C PRO A 414 -17.60 6.51 32.03
#